data_AF-A0A087UIH0-F1
#
_entry.id   AF-A0A087UIH0-F1
#
_cell.length_a   1.000
_cell.length_b   1.000
_cell.length_c   1.000
_cell.angle_alpha   90.00
_cell.angle_beta   90.00
_cell.angle_gamma   90.00
#
_symmetry.space_group_name_H-M   'P 1'
#
loop_
_entity.id
_entity.type
_entity.pdbx_description
1 polymer ?
#
loop_
_entity_poly.entity_id
_entity_poly.type
_entity_poly.pdbx_seq_one_letter_code
_entity_poly.pdbx_strand_id
1 'polypeptide(L)'
;MLLYVSLAAVAMALSSVAAQDEEFCPLVGLFTCSHLVDVTKEDIGYDENEEVLDKKCGETTPFMKCLVQTAQKCSGHTENHFYQYFKDQYDTLLKLCDKNDDLRKRYLNNAKCLNKHKKEVDKKCGELFDFNMIDDLDKNLCAKLKGNFKCTFDEADKKCGKEASDVLKEIMQSTTTFLDKNCNKLKLSDLRILRSMPHRLY
;
A
#
# COMPACT_ATOMS: atom_id res chain seq x y z
N MET A 1 -16.46 53.93 -12.86
CA MET A 1 -17.25 53.19 -11.85
C MET A 1 -17.85 51.87 -12.34
N LEU A 2 -17.64 51.44 -13.60
CA LEU A 2 -18.17 50.16 -14.12
C LEU A 2 -17.20 48.96 -14.01
N LEU A 3 -15.96 49.17 -13.54
CA LEU A 3 -14.93 48.12 -13.43
C LEU A 3 -14.83 47.47 -12.04
N TYR A 4 -15.57 47.95 -11.04
CA TYR A 4 -15.54 47.39 -9.67
C TYR A 4 -16.66 46.36 -9.43
N VAL A 5 -17.73 46.38 -10.23
CA VAL A 5 -18.90 45.50 -10.03
C VAL A 5 -18.63 44.07 -10.56
N SER A 6 -17.71 43.92 -11.52
CA SER A 6 -17.35 42.61 -12.08
C SER A 6 -16.40 41.78 -11.20
N LEU A 7 -15.64 42.40 -10.29
CA LEU A 7 -14.74 41.67 -9.37
C LEU A 7 -15.47 41.02 -8.18
N ALA A 8 -16.58 41.60 -7.73
CA ALA A 8 -17.37 41.03 -6.63
C ALA A 8 -18.15 39.77 -7.05
N ALA A 9 -18.57 39.69 -8.31
CA ALA A 9 -19.31 38.54 -8.84
C ALA A 9 -18.44 37.28 -9.01
N VAL A 10 -17.15 37.44 -9.35
CA VAL A 10 -16.21 36.32 -9.47
C VAL A 10 -15.83 35.77 -8.08
N ALA A 11 -15.71 36.63 -7.07
CA ALA A 11 -15.45 36.20 -5.69
C ALA A 11 -16.62 35.40 -5.09
N MET A 12 -17.87 35.77 -5.41
CA MET A 12 -19.05 35.04 -4.93
C MET A 12 -19.30 33.73 -5.68
N ALA A 13 -18.97 33.64 -6.97
CA ALA A 13 -19.08 32.38 -7.73
C ALA A 13 -18.03 31.32 -7.32
N LEU A 14 -16.87 31.74 -6.78
CA LEU A 14 -15.89 30.82 -6.20
C LEU A 14 -16.24 30.38 -4.77
N SER A 15 -17.14 31.09 -4.09
CA SER A 15 -17.55 30.76 -2.72
C SER A 15 -18.67 29.73 -2.65
N SER A 16 -19.42 29.54 -3.75
CA SER A 16 -20.53 28.59 -3.83
C SER A 16 -20.15 27.18 -4.31
N VAL A 17 -18.88 26.90 -4.60
CA VAL A 17 -18.36 25.55 -4.87
C VAL A 17 -17.79 24.88 -3.59
N ALA A 18 -17.82 25.58 -2.46
CA ALA A 18 -17.32 25.06 -1.17
C ALA A 18 -18.35 24.25 -0.37
N ALA A 19 -19.53 23.96 -0.93
CA ALA A 19 -20.63 23.28 -0.23
C ALA A 19 -21.18 22.08 -1.01
N GLN A 20 -20.29 21.28 -1.61
CA GLN A 20 -20.57 19.86 -1.82
C GLN A 20 -19.65 19.07 -0.88
N ASP A 21 -20.23 18.69 0.26
CA ASP A 21 -19.76 17.70 1.21
C ASP A 21 -19.57 16.33 0.52
N GLU A 22 -18.52 16.19 -0.27
CA GLU A 22 -17.77 14.95 -0.26
C GLU A 22 -16.33 15.28 0.07
N GLU A 23 -15.97 14.80 1.25
CA GLU A 23 -14.71 14.74 1.97
C GLU A 23 -13.60 14.10 1.11
N PHE A 24 -13.35 14.64 -0.07
CA PHE A 24 -12.49 14.04 -1.07
C PHE A 24 -11.04 14.39 -0.74
N CYS A 25 -10.34 13.43 -0.14
CA CYS A 25 -8.89 13.46 -0.02
C CYS A 25 -8.30 13.80 -1.39
N PRO A 26 -7.65 14.96 -1.59
CA PRO A 26 -7.32 15.41 -2.93
C PRO A 26 -6.34 14.41 -3.55
N LEU A 27 -6.84 13.64 -4.53
CA LEU A 27 -6.08 12.66 -5.32
C LEU A 27 -4.71 13.20 -5.75
N VAL A 28 -4.66 14.51 -6.03
CA VAL A 28 -3.46 15.27 -6.38
C VAL A 28 -2.31 15.05 -5.39
N GLY A 29 -2.57 15.02 -4.07
CA GLY A 29 -1.52 14.78 -3.09
C GLY A 29 -0.91 13.39 -3.18
N LEU A 30 -1.73 12.37 -3.45
CA LEU A 30 -1.26 10.99 -3.63
C LEU A 30 -0.48 10.82 -4.93
N PHE A 31 -0.92 11.49 -6.01
CA PHE A 31 -0.15 11.62 -7.25
C PHE A 31 1.19 12.34 -7.05
N THR A 32 1.27 13.37 -6.19
CA THR A 32 2.56 14.03 -5.95
C THR A 32 3.58 13.10 -5.28
N CYS A 33 3.11 12.16 -4.44
CA CYS A 33 3.98 11.16 -3.87
C CYS A 33 4.50 10.19 -4.93
N SER A 34 3.75 9.88 -5.98
CA SER A 34 4.16 8.90 -6.98
C SER A 34 5.43 9.26 -7.75
N HIS A 35 5.73 10.55 -7.86
CA HIS A 35 6.95 11.04 -8.50
C HIS A 35 8.23 10.74 -7.70
N LEU A 36 8.11 10.26 -6.46
CA LEU A 36 9.25 9.90 -5.61
C LEU A 36 9.77 8.48 -5.85
N VAL A 37 9.11 7.70 -6.71
CA VAL A 37 9.48 6.30 -6.97
C VAL A 37 9.75 6.10 -8.46
N ASP A 38 10.93 5.58 -8.79
CA ASP A 38 11.24 5.12 -10.14
C ASP A 38 10.64 3.72 -10.35
N VAL A 39 9.71 3.56 -11.28
CA VAL A 39 8.89 2.35 -11.42
C VAL A 39 9.44 1.47 -12.54
N THR A 40 10.41 0.61 -12.19
CA THR A 40 10.82 -0.49 -13.07
C THR A 40 10.04 -1.76 -12.73
N LYS A 41 9.40 -2.38 -13.74
CA LYS A 41 8.65 -3.65 -13.64
C LYS A 41 9.60 -4.86 -13.63
N GLU A 42 10.43 -4.99 -12.61
CA GLU A 42 11.23 -6.20 -12.43
C GLU A 42 10.51 -7.19 -11.50
N ASP A 43 10.78 -8.48 -11.66
CA ASP A 43 10.26 -9.58 -10.83
C ASP A 43 10.81 -9.40 -9.40
N ILE A 44 10.07 -8.67 -8.54
CA ILE A 44 10.54 -8.27 -7.21
C ILE A 44 10.46 -9.50 -6.28
N GLY A 45 11.62 -10.12 -6.06
CA GLY A 45 11.82 -11.01 -4.93
C GLY A 45 12.03 -10.25 -3.62
N TYR A 46 12.19 -10.99 -2.53
CA TYR A 46 12.64 -10.47 -1.25
C TYR A 46 14.10 -10.00 -1.34
N ASP A 47 14.44 -8.93 -0.64
CA ASP A 47 15.80 -8.37 -0.61
C ASP A 47 16.71 -9.28 0.23
N GLU A 48 17.67 -9.97 -0.40
CA GLU A 48 18.46 -11.03 0.26
C GLU A 48 19.65 -10.53 1.09
N ASN A 49 19.96 -9.23 1.03
CA ASN A 49 21.10 -8.66 1.74
C ASN A 49 20.83 -7.22 2.18
N GLU A 50 21.65 -6.74 3.12
CA GLU A 50 21.51 -5.41 3.71
C GLU A 50 21.64 -4.29 2.69
N GLU A 51 22.54 -4.41 1.70
CA GLU A 51 22.79 -3.35 0.72
C GLU A 51 21.57 -3.12 -0.17
N VAL A 52 20.97 -4.19 -0.68
CA VAL A 52 19.76 -4.11 -1.51
C VAL A 52 18.58 -3.58 -0.68
N LEU A 53 18.41 -4.07 0.55
CA LEU A 53 17.35 -3.61 1.43
C LEU A 53 17.53 -2.13 1.83
N ASP A 54 18.76 -1.69 2.15
CA ASP A 54 19.06 -0.30 2.49
C ASP A 54 18.78 0.65 1.33
N LYS A 55 19.14 0.24 0.11
CA LYS A 55 18.81 1.00 -1.11
C LYS A 55 17.29 1.15 -1.26
N LYS A 56 16.55 0.04 -1.16
CA LYS A 56 15.08 0.04 -1.24
C LYS A 56 14.44 0.88 -0.14
N CYS A 57 15.00 0.84 1.08
CA CYS A 57 14.59 1.68 2.19
C CYS A 57 14.78 3.18 1.89
N GLY A 58 15.91 3.56 1.30
CA GLY A 58 16.17 4.94 0.87
C GLY A 58 15.18 5.44 -0.19
N GLU A 59 14.76 4.57 -1.11
CA GLU A 59 13.78 4.89 -2.16
C GLU A 59 12.33 4.91 -1.63
N THR A 60 11.95 3.94 -0.79
CA THR A 60 10.55 3.69 -0.44
C THR A 60 10.08 4.48 0.78
N THR A 61 10.97 4.74 1.75
CA THR A 61 10.61 5.43 2.99
C THR A 61 10.08 6.85 2.75
N PRO A 62 10.72 7.70 1.89
CA PRO A 62 10.19 9.03 1.59
C PRO A 62 8.81 8.99 0.91
N PHE A 63 8.61 8.03 0.00
CA PHE A 63 7.34 7.81 -0.67
C PHE A 63 6.22 7.46 0.32
N MET A 64 6.43 6.45 1.17
CA MET A 64 5.44 6.03 2.16
C MET A 64 5.14 7.13 3.18
N LYS A 65 6.18 7.86 3.61
CA LYS A 65 6.00 9.04 4.47
C LYS A 65 5.10 10.08 3.82
N CYS A 66 5.29 10.36 2.52
CA CYS A 66 4.45 11.28 1.75
C CYS A 66 2.99 10.82 1.70
N LEU A 67 2.74 9.53 1.46
CA LEU A 67 1.38 8.96 1.43
C LEU A 67 0.68 9.14 2.78
N VAL A 68 1.35 8.78 3.87
CA VAL A 68 0.80 8.92 5.23
C VAL A 68 0.52 10.39 5.56
N GLN A 69 1.47 11.29 5.31
CA GLN A 69 1.31 12.73 5.60
C GLN A 69 0.22 13.39 4.74
N THR A 70 0.02 12.93 3.51
CA THR A 70 -1.07 13.39 2.65
C THR A 70 -2.40 12.90 3.18
N ALA A 71 -2.51 11.59 3.46
CA ALA A 71 -3.73 10.99 3.96
C ALA A 71 -4.16 11.57 5.32
N GLN A 72 -3.22 11.97 6.19
CA GLN A 72 -3.50 12.67 7.46
C GLN A 72 -4.22 14.00 7.31
N LYS A 73 -4.06 14.68 6.17
CA LYS A 73 -4.69 15.98 5.91
C LYS A 73 -6.14 15.85 5.46
N CYS A 74 -6.60 14.63 5.19
CA CYS A 74 -7.95 14.36 4.76
C CYS A 74 -8.89 14.35 5.98
N SER A 75 -10.07 14.95 5.85
CA SER A 75 -11.05 14.90 6.92
C SER A 75 -11.50 13.44 7.13
N GLY A 76 -11.81 13.08 8.38
CA GLY A 76 -12.10 11.70 8.76
C GLY A 76 -10.93 10.71 8.59
N HIS A 77 -9.67 11.17 8.44
CA HIS A 77 -8.54 10.28 8.12
C HIS A 77 -8.36 9.12 9.11
N THR A 78 -8.61 9.31 10.41
CA THR A 78 -8.51 8.23 11.40
C THR A 78 -9.50 7.09 11.14
N GLU A 79 -10.65 7.40 10.55
CA GLU A 79 -11.70 6.45 10.16
C GLU A 79 -11.49 5.92 8.73
N ASN A 80 -10.68 6.62 7.93
CA ASN A 80 -10.35 6.24 6.57
C ASN A 80 -9.48 4.97 6.53
N HIS A 81 -10.00 3.92 5.92
CA HIS A 81 -9.33 2.62 5.83
C HIS A 81 -8.01 2.64 5.04
N PHE A 82 -7.86 3.54 4.06
CA PHE A 82 -6.60 3.71 3.32
C PHE A 82 -5.55 4.41 4.16
N TYR A 83 -5.93 5.41 4.96
CA TYR A 83 -4.99 6.05 5.88
C TYR A 83 -4.38 5.03 6.84
N GLN A 84 -5.23 4.22 7.49
CA GLN A 84 -4.75 3.18 8.40
C GLN A 84 -3.87 2.16 7.68
N TYR A 85 -4.27 1.73 6.47
CA TYR A 85 -3.45 0.84 5.65
C TYR A 85 -2.06 1.41 5.34
N PHE A 86 -1.95 2.64 4.85
CA PHE A 86 -0.66 3.27 4.55
C PHE A 86 0.16 3.54 5.80
N LYS A 87 -0.48 3.92 6.90
CA LYS A 87 0.18 4.11 8.19
C LYS A 87 0.81 2.79 8.67
N ASP A 88 0.05 1.70 8.68
CA ASP A 88 0.53 0.40 9.14
C ASP A 88 1.62 -0.16 8.21
N GLN A 89 1.50 0.07 6.89
CA GLN A 89 2.57 -0.23 5.92
C GLN A 89 3.83 0.58 6.20
N TYR A 90 3.71 1.88 6.49
CA TYR A 90 4.85 2.72 6.82
C TYR A 90 5.52 2.31 8.13
N ASP A 91 4.74 2.00 9.17
CA ASP A 91 5.25 1.54 10.47
C ASP A 91 6.03 0.21 10.29
N THR A 92 5.52 -0.70 9.46
CA THR A 92 6.21 -1.95 9.12
C THR A 92 7.49 -1.72 8.32
N LEU A 93 7.46 -0.81 7.34
CA LEU A 93 8.64 -0.42 6.57
C LEU A 93 9.73 0.17 7.48
N LEU A 94 9.37 1.02 8.44
CA LEU A 94 10.33 1.60 9.38
C LEU A 94 11.06 0.52 10.19
N LYS A 95 10.36 -0.53 10.62
CA LYS A 95 10.99 -1.68 11.28
C LYS A 95 11.95 -2.43 10.36
N LEU A 96 11.54 -2.72 9.12
CA LEU A 96 12.42 -3.36 8.13
C LEU A 96 13.67 -2.52 7.79
N CYS A 97 13.55 -1.20 7.86
CA CYS A 97 14.63 -0.27 7.56
C CYS A 97 15.52 0.07 8.76
N ASP A 98 15.12 -0.25 9.98
CA ASP A 98 15.98 -0.11 11.17
C ASP A 98 16.93 -1.31 11.29
N LYS A 99 18.24 -1.04 11.22
CA LYS A 99 19.30 -2.04 11.32
C LYS A 99 19.30 -2.80 12.65
N ASN A 100 18.72 -2.22 13.69
CA ASN A 100 18.67 -2.80 15.02
C ASN A 100 17.39 -3.61 15.28
N ASP A 101 16.36 -3.43 14.46
CA ASP A 101 15.06 -4.07 14.65
C ASP A 101 15.13 -5.57 14.36
N ASP A 102 14.37 -6.33 15.14
CA ASP A 102 14.32 -7.79 15.07
C ASP A 102 13.64 -8.26 13.77
N LEU A 103 12.62 -7.56 13.29
CA LEU A 103 11.92 -7.89 12.05
C LEU A 103 12.89 -7.88 10.86
N ARG A 104 13.77 -6.87 10.78
CA ARG A 104 14.79 -6.80 9.72
C ARG A 104 15.70 -8.02 9.72
N LYS A 105 16.21 -8.42 10.90
CA LYS A 105 17.11 -9.57 11.04
C LYS A 105 16.41 -10.86 10.61
N ARG A 106 15.20 -11.11 11.11
CA ARG A 106 14.40 -12.27 10.73
C ARG A 106 14.06 -12.28 9.25
N TYR A 107 13.75 -11.12 8.67
CA TYR A 107 13.50 -10.98 7.24
C TYR A 107 14.71 -11.39 6.40
N LEU A 108 15.88 -10.79 6.65
CA LEU A 108 17.09 -11.09 5.89
C LEU A 108 17.52 -12.56 6.03
N ASN A 109 17.35 -13.14 7.22
CA ASN A 109 17.64 -14.56 7.47
C ASN A 109 16.76 -15.51 6.64
N ASN A 110 15.53 -15.11 6.31
CA ASN A 110 14.55 -15.94 5.61
C ASN A 110 14.40 -15.60 4.11
N ALA A 111 14.83 -14.40 3.68
CA ALA A 111 14.64 -13.89 2.33
C ALA A 111 15.13 -14.85 1.23
N LYS A 112 16.33 -15.43 1.40
CA LYS A 112 16.91 -16.37 0.43
C LYS A 112 16.06 -17.63 0.22
N CYS A 113 15.52 -18.21 1.30
CA CYS A 113 14.65 -19.38 1.17
C CYS A 113 13.33 -19.00 0.49
N LEU A 114 12.74 -17.89 0.92
CA LEU A 114 11.49 -17.39 0.36
C LEU A 114 11.62 -17.13 -1.15
N ASN A 115 12.71 -16.51 -1.60
CA ASN A 115 12.99 -16.30 -3.02
C ASN A 115 13.17 -17.60 -3.80
N LYS A 116 13.92 -18.56 -3.25
CA LYS A 116 14.13 -19.86 -3.88
C LYS A 116 12.80 -20.55 -4.22
N HIS A 117 11.79 -20.38 -3.38
CA HIS A 117 10.49 -21.04 -3.55
C HIS A 117 9.38 -20.13 -4.09
N LYS A 118 9.62 -18.82 -4.25
CA LYS A 118 8.61 -17.83 -4.67
C LYS A 118 7.84 -18.26 -5.91
N LYS A 119 8.52 -18.55 -7.02
CA LYS A 119 7.86 -18.93 -8.29
C LYS A 119 7.00 -20.17 -8.19
N GLU A 120 7.44 -21.15 -7.40
CA GLU A 120 6.68 -22.39 -7.17
C GLU A 120 5.45 -22.12 -6.31
N VAL A 121 5.60 -21.32 -5.25
CA VAL A 121 4.52 -20.91 -4.36
C VAL A 121 3.51 -20.06 -5.10
N ASP A 122 3.92 -19.05 -5.87
CA ASP A 122 3.04 -18.20 -6.67
C ASP A 122 2.26 -19.02 -7.71
N LYS A 123 2.90 -20.00 -8.37
CA LYS A 123 2.21 -20.91 -9.30
C LYS A 123 1.14 -21.76 -8.60
N LYS A 124 1.38 -22.17 -7.35
CA LYS A 124 0.49 -23.05 -6.57
C LYS A 124 -0.65 -22.28 -5.89
N CYS A 125 -0.30 -21.17 -5.24
CA CYS A 125 -1.19 -20.39 -4.40
C CYS A 125 -1.85 -19.23 -5.15
N GLY A 126 -1.35 -18.88 -6.32
CA GLY A 126 -1.67 -17.62 -6.98
C GLY A 126 -0.87 -16.46 -6.39
N GLU A 127 -0.74 -15.39 -7.16
CA GLU A 127 -0.07 -14.18 -6.72
C GLU A 127 -0.84 -13.50 -5.58
N LEU A 128 -0.10 -12.96 -4.62
CA LEU A 128 -0.68 -12.38 -3.40
C LEU A 128 -1.42 -11.08 -3.65
N PHE A 129 -0.95 -10.26 -4.58
CA PHE A 129 -1.57 -8.99 -4.93
C PHE A 129 -0.95 -8.44 -6.21
N ASP A 130 -1.79 -8.14 -7.21
CA ASP A 130 -1.41 -7.25 -8.31
C ASP A 130 -2.34 -6.03 -8.23
N PHE A 131 -1.77 -4.83 -8.29
CA PHE A 131 -2.52 -3.58 -8.31
C PHE A 131 -3.47 -3.49 -9.51
N ASN A 132 -3.25 -4.24 -10.59
CA ASN A 132 -4.21 -4.36 -11.68
C ASN A 132 -5.51 -5.05 -11.24
N MET A 133 -5.51 -5.81 -10.14
CA MET A 133 -6.68 -6.48 -9.60
C MET A 133 -7.57 -5.53 -8.77
N ILE A 134 -7.14 -4.30 -8.52
CA ILE A 134 -7.90 -3.32 -7.73
C ILE A 134 -9.20 -2.91 -8.43
N ASP A 135 -9.23 -2.88 -9.76
CA ASP A 135 -10.45 -2.55 -10.52
C ASP A 135 -11.55 -3.62 -10.34
N ASP A 136 -11.16 -4.85 -9.97
CA ASP A 136 -12.03 -6.01 -9.78
C ASP A 136 -12.13 -6.43 -8.30
N LEU A 137 -11.83 -5.52 -7.35
CA LEU A 137 -11.88 -5.81 -5.90
C LEU A 137 -13.32 -6.00 -5.41
N ASP A 138 -13.90 -7.12 -5.83
CA ASP A 138 -15.19 -7.63 -5.42
C ASP A 138 -15.03 -8.70 -4.34
N LYS A 139 -16.16 -9.22 -3.85
CA LYS A 139 -16.17 -10.27 -2.83
C LYS A 139 -15.43 -11.54 -3.25
N ASN A 140 -15.46 -11.89 -4.54
CA ASN A 140 -14.84 -13.11 -5.07
C ASN A 140 -13.32 -12.97 -5.15
N LEU A 141 -12.83 -11.84 -5.67
CA LEU A 141 -11.41 -11.54 -5.69
C LEU A 141 -10.87 -11.46 -4.26
N CYS A 142 -11.58 -10.81 -3.35
CA CYS A 142 -11.24 -10.78 -1.94
C CYS A 142 -11.11 -12.18 -1.32
N ALA A 143 -12.08 -13.08 -1.56
CA ALA A 143 -12.01 -14.45 -1.08
C ALA A 143 -10.81 -15.20 -1.68
N LYS A 144 -10.54 -14.97 -2.98
CA LYS A 144 -9.37 -15.52 -3.68
C LYS A 144 -8.07 -15.02 -3.04
N LEU A 145 -7.87 -13.71 -2.87
CA LEU A 145 -6.67 -13.13 -2.27
C LEU A 145 -6.44 -13.65 -0.85
N LYS A 146 -7.48 -13.73 -0.01
CA LYS A 146 -7.37 -14.34 1.32
C LYS A 146 -6.92 -15.81 1.26
N GLY A 147 -7.46 -16.57 0.30
CA GLY A 147 -7.02 -17.94 0.01
C GLY A 147 -5.55 -18.00 -0.40
N ASN A 148 -5.12 -17.10 -1.28
CA ASN A 148 -3.73 -16.99 -1.74
C ASN A 148 -2.80 -16.67 -0.56
N PHE A 149 -3.11 -15.67 0.28
CA PHE A 149 -2.33 -15.34 1.48
C PHE A 149 -2.17 -16.54 2.40
N LYS A 150 -3.28 -17.21 2.74
CA LYS A 150 -3.25 -18.40 3.59
C LYS A 150 -2.37 -19.49 2.98
N CYS A 151 -2.57 -19.81 1.70
CA CYS A 151 -1.77 -20.80 1.00
C CYS A 151 -0.28 -20.44 1.02
N THR A 152 0.08 -19.18 0.72
CA THR A 152 1.47 -18.73 0.71
C THR A 152 2.12 -18.80 2.09
N PHE A 153 1.41 -18.44 3.17
CA PHE A 153 1.93 -18.58 4.52
C PHE A 153 2.13 -20.05 4.91
N ASP A 154 1.20 -20.92 4.54
CA ASP A 154 1.28 -22.37 4.79
C ASP A 154 2.43 -23.01 4.00
N GLU A 155 2.66 -22.58 2.76
CA GLU A 155 3.77 -23.07 1.94
C GLU A 155 5.12 -22.50 2.37
N ALA A 156 5.17 -21.25 2.84
CA ALA A 156 6.36 -20.68 3.46
C ALA A 156 6.75 -21.45 4.73
N ASP A 157 5.78 -21.82 5.57
CA ASP A 157 6.02 -22.66 6.75
C ASP A 157 6.61 -24.01 6.34
N LYS A 158 5.97 -24.70 5.39
CA LYS A 158 6.43 -26.02 4.93
C LYS A 158 7.81 -26.00 4.28
N LYS A 159 8.15 -24.95 3.52
CA LYS A 159 9.37 -24.90 2.69
C LYS A 159 10.53 -24.20 3.40
N CYS A 160 10.24 -23.18 4.20
CA CYS A 160 11.22 -22.30 4.82
C CYS A 160 11.13 -22.27 6.35
N GLY A 161 10.16 -22.96 6.93
CA GLY A 161 9.95 -23.04 8.37
C GLY A 161 9.02 -21.96 8.91
N LYS A 162 8.56 -22.20 10.14
CA LYS A 162 7.57 -21.35 10.83
C LYS A 162 7.99 -19.88 10.92
N GLU A 163 9.26 -19.62 11.20
CA GLU A 163 9.77 -18.25 11.30
C GLU A 163 9.59 -17.47 9.99
N ALA A 164 9.85 -18.09 8.83
CA ALA A 164 9.63 -17.46 7.53
C ALA A 164 8.14 -17.12 7.30
N SER A 165 7.25 -18.05 7.68
CA SER A 165 5.80 -17.83 7.63
C SER A 165 5.37 -16.66 8.52
N ASP A 166 5.91 -16.58 9.73
CA ASP A 166 5.57 -15.54 10.70
C ASP A 166 6.11 -14.16 10.27
N VAL A 167 7.31 -14.10 9.68
CA VAL A 167 7.83 -12.89 9.03
C VAL A 167 6.91 -12.42 7.91
N LEU A 168 6.47 -13.32 7.02
CA LEU A 168 5.56 -12.94 5.94
C LEU A 168 4.23 -12.42 6.45
N LYS A 169 3.67 -13.04 7.50
CA LYS A 169 2.43 -12.57 8.13
C LYS A 169 2.59 -11.18 8.72
N GLU A 170 3.72 -10.91 9.38
CA GLU A 170 4.01 -9.60 9.97
C GLU A 170 4.13 -8.52 8.89
N ILE A 171 4.87 -8.79 7.81
CA ILE A 171 5.05 -7.85 6.69
C ILE A 171 3.73 -7.58 5.95
N MET A 172 2.90 -8.61 5.78
CA MET A 172 1.63 -8.55 5.05
C MET A 172 0.42 -8.25 5.95
N GLN A 173 0.65 -7.92 7.23
CA GLN A 173 -0.41 -7.77 8.22
C GLN A 173 -1.39 -6.66 7.85
N SER A 174 -0.89 -5.51 7.39
CA SER A 174 -1.73 -4.38 7.01
C SER A 174 -2.57 -4.68 5.76
N THR A 175 -2.04 -5.42 4.79
CA THR A 175 -2.77 -5.85 3.57
C THR A 175 -3.87 -6.83 3.93
N THR A 176 -3.56 -7.86 4.71
CA THR A 176 -4.54 -8.86 5.14
C THR A 176 -5.62 -8.24 6.02
N THR A 177 -5.25 -7.35 6.96
CA THR A 177 -6.19 -6.57 7.77
C THR A 177 -7.07 -5.65 6.93
N PHE A 178 -6.49 -4.98 5.94
CA PHE A 178 -7.24 -4.14 5.01
C PHE A 178 -8.27 -4.96 4.25
N LEU A 179 -7.88 -6.09 3.65
CA LEU A 179 -8.81 -6.99 2.98
C LEU A 179 -9.90 -7.48 3.95
N ASP A 180 -9.54 -7.89 5.17
CA ASP A 180 -10.52 -8.37 6.16
C ASP A 180 -11.60 -7.34 6.50
N LYS A 181 -11.19 -6.08 6.71
CA LYS A 181 -12.12 -4.99 7.06
C LYS A 181 -12.97 -4.52 5.88
N ASN A 182 -12.43 -4.60 4.66
CA ASN A 182 -12.95 -3.84 3.54
C ASN A 182 -13.57 -4.67 2.41
N CYS A 183 -13.35 -5.99 2.40
CA CYS A 183 -13.84 -6.87 1.33
C CYS A 183 -15.37 -6.93 1.15
N ASN A 184 -16.15 -6.45 2.12
CA ASN A 184 -17.61 -6.34 2.00
C ASN A 184 -18.09 -4.87 1.92
N LYS A 185 -17.18 -3.90 1.91
CA LYS A 185 -17.48 -2.47 2.13
C LYS A 185 -16.95 -1.54 1.05
N LEU A 186 -15.90 -1.93 0.31
CA LEU A 186 -15.32 -1.07 -0.71
C LEU A 186 -16.29 -0.88 -1.88
N LYS A 187 -16.56 0.39 -2.20
CA LYS A 187 -17.22 0.77 -3.43
C LYS A 187 -16.17 0.99 -4.51
N LEU A 188 -16.55 0.79 -5.78
CA LEU A 188 -15.67 1.00 -6.94
C LEU A 188 -15.04 2.42 -6.98
N SER A 189 -15.71 3.41 -6.38
CA SER A 189 -15.22 4.79 -6.24
C SER A 189 -13.98 4.90 -5.35
N ASP A 190 -13.91 4.09 -4.29
CA ASP A 190 -12.84 4.09 -3.29
C ASP A 190 -11.53 3.54 -3.89
N LEU A 191 -11.66 2.65 -4.88
CA LEU A 191 -10.57 1.95 -5.54
C LEU A 191 -9.85 2.81 -6.60
N ARG A 192 -10.52 3.84 -7.15
CA ARG A 192 -9.89 4.79 -8.09
C ARG A 192 -8.72 5.56 -7.49
N ILE A 193 -8.68 5.70 -6.17
CA ILE A 193 -7.59 6.34 -5.43
C ILE A 193 -6.31 5.50 -5.49
N LEU A 194 -6.42 4.18 -5.56
CA LEU A 194 -5.27 3.31 -5.67
C LEU A 194 -4.74 3.20 -7.11
N ARG A 195 -5.59 3.45 -8.12
CA ARG A 195 -5.24 3.46 -9.55
C ARG A 195 -4.15 4.49 -9.89
N SER A 196 -4.05 5.57 -9.11
CA SER A 196 -3.07 6.63 -9.31
C SER A 196 -1.71 6.34 -8.69
N MET A 197 -1.57 5.24 -7.93
CA MET A 197 -0.35 4.93 -7.19
C MET A 197 0.62 4.07 -8.01
N PRO A 198 1.93 4.34 -7.92
CA PRO A 198 2.94 3.58 -8.64
C PRO A 198 3.08 2.16 -8.07
N HIS A 199 3.23 1.20 -8.97
CA HIS A 199 3.33 -0.23 -8.71
C HIS A 199 4.70 -0.61 -8.09
N ARG A 200 4.86 -0.61 -6.76
CA ARG A 200 6.11 -1.08 -6.14
C ARG A 200 6.07 -1.57 -4.69
N LEU A 201 4.89 -1.70 -4.07
CA LEU A 201 4.84 -2.00 -2.63
C LEU A 201 4.97 -3.47 -2.24
N TYR A 202 5.04 -4.41 -3.19
CA TYR A 202 5.34 -5.82 -2.91
C TYR A 202 6.21 -6.43 -3.99
#